data_AF-A0A7V2EV32-F1
#
_entry.id   AF-A0A7V2EV32-F1
#
_cell.length_a   1.000
_cell.length_b   1.000
_cell.length_c   1.000
_cell.angle_alpha   90.00
_cell.angle_beta   90.00
_cell.angle_gamma   90.00
#
_symmetry.space_group_name_H-M   'P 1'
#
loop_
_entity.id
_entity.type
_entity.pdbx_description
1 polymer ?
#
loop_
_entity_poly.entity_id
_entity_poly.type
_entity_poly.pdbx_seq_one_letter_code
_entity_poly.pdbx_strand_id
1 'polypeptide(L)'
;MGAAKVVVLIAWLWGVVSLFGVGGDWSEWGRRVFWVLLIVHAIECVIFLPRLRKLPGSLGHHLGQTMLYGVVHLRSVQSAAARS
;
A
#
# COMPACT_ATOMS: atom_id res chain seq x y z
N MET A 1 -14.82 -3.72 1.10
CA MET A 1 -13.54 -2.97 1.13
C MET A 1 -13.75 -1.70 1.93
N GLY A 2 -12.82 -1.32 2.82
CA GLY A 2 -12.90 -0.04 3.52
C GLY A 2 -12.52 1.13 2.61
N ALA A 3 -13.13 2.31 2.80
CA ALA A 3 -12.89 3.50 1.99
C ALA A 3 -11.40 3.85 1.83
N ALA A 4 -10.60 3.68 2.90
CA ALA A 4 -9.15 3.91 2.85
C ALA A 4 -8.41 2.98 1.87
N LYS A 5 -8.81 1.71 1.78
CA LYS A 5 -8.20 0.76 0.81
C LYS A 5 -8.53 1.16 -0.63
N VAL A 6 -9.73 1.68 -0.87
CA VAL A 6 -10.15 2.16 -2.19
C VAL A 6 -9.34 3.39 -2.60
N VAL A 7 -9.16 4.35 -1.69
CA VAL A 7 -8.35 5.56 -1.95
C VAL A 7 -6.90 5.20 -2.28
N VAL A 8 -6.28 4.31 -1.50
CA VAL A 8 -4.90 3.86 -1.76
C VAL A 8 -4.78 3.16 -3.11
N LEU A 9 -5.77 2.32 -3.47
CA LEU A 9 -5.80 1.64 -4.77
C LEU A 9 -5.93 2.63 -5.93
N ILE A 10 -6.79 3.65 -5.81
CA ILE A 10 -6.94 4.71 -6.81
C ILE A 10 -5.63 5.48 -6.97
N ALA A 11 -4.95 5.80 -5.87
CA ALA A 11 -3.66 6.50 -5.91
C ALA A 11 -2.57 5.64 -6.59
N TRP A 12 -2.53 4.34 -6.33
CA TRP A 12 -1.67 3.40 -7.05
C TRP A 12 -1.98 3.37 -8.55
N LEU A 13 -3.25 3.21 -8.93
CA LEU A 13 -3.66 3.16 -10.33
C LEU A 13 -3.31 4.47 -11.06
N TRP A 14 -3.60 5.61 -10.45
CA TRP A 14 -3.24 6.91 -11.02
C TRP A 14 -1.73 7.08 -11.16
N GLY A 15 -0.95 6.69 -10.15
CA GLY A 15 0.50 6.73 -10.19
C GLY A 15 1.09 5.84 -11.30
N VAL A 16 0.58 4.60 -11.42
CA VAL A 16 0.99 3.65 -12.47
C VAL A 16 0.65 4.19 -13.86
N VAL A 17 -0.58 4.66 -14.08
CA VAL A 17 -0.99 5.26 -15.37
C VAL A 17 -0.11 6.47 -15.71
N SER A 18 0.31 7.25 -14.71
CA SER A 18 1.18 8.42 -14.88
C SER A 18 2.64 8.08 -15.24
N LEU A 19 3.08 6.83 -15.06
CA LEU A 19 4.37 6.33 -15.56
C LEU A 19 4.35 6.11 -17.08
N PHE A 20 3.20 5.76 -17.64
CA PHE A 20 3.02 5.48 -19.07
C PHE A 20 2.37 6.64 -19.83
N GLY A 21 1.86 7.65 -19.10
CA GLY A 21 1.05 8.75 -19.62
C GLY A 21 1.84 9.97 -20.11
N VAL A 22 1.41 10.45 -21.28
CA VAL A 22 1.85 11.64 -22.03
C VAL A 22 2.03 12.88 -21.15
N GLY A 23 3.09 13.64 -21.45
CA GLY A 23 3.63 14.73 -20.61
C GLY A 23 2.62 15.81 -20.19
N GLY A 24 2.90 16.43 -19.05
CA GLY A 24 2.11 17.48 -18.40
C GLY A 24 2.23 17.41 -16.87
N ASP A 25 1.87 18.50 -16.20
CA ASP A 25 2.01 18.64 -14.73
C ASP A 25 1.27 17.54 -13.96
N TRP A 26 0.09 17.12 -14.43
CA TRP A 26 -0.72 16.08 -13.79
C TRP A 26 -0.03 14.71 -13.77
N SER A 27 0.62 14.33 -14.88
CA SER A 27 1.40 13.10 -14.97
C SER A 27 2.67 13.18 -14.11
N GLU A 28 3.27 14.36 -13.96
CA GLU A 28 4.42 14.55 -13.08
C GLU A 28 4.06 14.36 -11.61
N TRP A 29 2.94 14.96 -11.17
CA TRP A 29 2.41 14.72 -9.83
C TRP A 29 2.09 13.25 -9.58
N GLY A 30 1.45 12.56 -10.54
CA GLY A 30 1.17 11.13 -10.42
C GLY A 30 2.43 10.28 -10.27
N ARG A 31 3.52 10.58 -11.00
CA ARG A 31 4.81 9.90 -10.83
C ARG A 31 5.43 10.14 -9.45
N ARG A 32 5.38 11.38 -8.95
CA ARG A 32 5.87 11.70 -7.60
C ARG A 32 5.08 10.93 -6.55
N VAL A 33 3.75 10.92 -6.66
CA VAL A 33 2.85 10.16 -5.78
C VAL A 33 3.16 8.66 -5.83
N PHE A 34 3.38 8.09 -7.02
CA PHE A 34 3.80 6.70 -7.19
C PHE A 34 5.08 6.38 -6.41
N TRP A 35 6.14 7.17 -6.61
CA TRP A 35 7.43 6.93 -5.95
C TRP A 35 7.34 7.10 -4.43
N VAL A 36 6.60 8.11 -3.95
CA VAL A 36 6.36 8.29 -2.52
C VAL A 36 5.60 7.09 -1.94
N LEU A 37 4.51 6.66 -2.58
CA LEU A 37 3.75 5.47 -2.15
C LEU A 37 4.62 4.21 -2.12
N LEU A 38 5.39 3.97 -3.18
CA LEU A 38 6.27 2.82 -3.28
C LEU A 38 7.32 2.83 -2.16
N ILE A 39 7.98 3.97 -1.92
CA ILE A 39 9.01 4.10 -0.86
C ILE A 39 8.39 3.89 0.51
N VAL A 40 7.26 4.54 0.82
CA VAL A 40 6.59 4.41 2.12
C VAL A 40 6.17 2.96 2.36
N HIS A 41 5.51 2.32 1.39
CA HIS A 41 5.06 0.94 1.53
C HIS A 41 6.24 -0.06 1.55
N ALA A 42 7.35 0.22 0.85
CA ALA A 42 8.56 -0.59 0.95
C ALA A 42 9.21 -0.48 2.34
N ILE A 43 9.29 0.73 2.91
CA ILE A 43 9.76 0.96 4.28
C ILE A 43 8.85 0.21 5.27
N GLU A 44 7.53 0.30 5.10
CA GLU A 44 6.57 -0.46 5.93
C GLU A 44 6.80 -1.97 5.79
N CYS A 45 6.96 -2.50 4.58
CA CYS A 45 7.27 -3.91 4.38
C CYS A 45 8.51 -4.35 5.17
N VAL A 46 9.57 -3.54 5.20
CA VAL A 46 10.81 -3.83 5.94
C VAL A 46 10.59 -3.74 7.46
N ILE A 47 9.94 -2.68 7.95
CA ILE A 47 9.68 -2.48 9.38
C ILE A 47 8.77 -3.58 9.93
N PHE A 48 7.74 -3.98 9.17
CA PHE A 48 6.79 -4.99 9.57
C PHE A 48 7.22 -6.41 9.22
N LEU A 49 8.30 -6.60 8.46
CA LEU A 49 8.84 -7.92 8.08
C LEU A 49 8.95 -8.90 9.25
N PRO A 50 9.48 -8.52 10.44
CA PRO A 50 9.58 -9.44 11.58
C PRO A 50 8.21 -9.88 12.11
N ARG A 51 7.18 -9.04 11.96
CA ARG A 51 5.80 -9.35 12.36
C ARG A 51 5.12 -10.21 11.31
N LEU A 52 5.29 -9.90 10.03
CA LEU A 52 4.72 -10.67 8.91
C LEU A 52 5.26 -12.10 8.85
N ARG A 53 6.53 -12.32 9.23
CA ARG A 53 7.15 -13.66 9.33
C ARG A 53 6.55 -14.55 10.43
N LYS A 54 5.87 -13.97 11.41
CA LYS A 54 5.22 -14.69 12.51
C LYS A 54 3.75 -15.02 12.21
N LEU A 55 3.20 -14.47 11.12
CA LEU A 55 1.81 -14.73 10.74
C LEU A 55 1.72 -16.09 10.03
N PRO A 56 0.64 -16.87 10.28
CA PRO A 56 0.38 -18.08 9.52
C PRO A 56 0.12 -17.74 8.04
N GLY A 57 0.58 -18.61 7.13
CA GLY A 57 0.41 -18.47 5.68
C GLY A 57 1.68 -18.01 4.94
N SER A 58 1.51 -17.59 3.68
CA SER A 58 2.64 -17.20 2.82
C SER A 58 3.14 -15.79 3.16
N LEU A 59 4.43 -15.68 3.50
CA LEU A 59 5.11 -14.40 3.70
C LEU A 59 4.99 -13.48 2.48
N GLY A 60 5.06 -14.04 1.27
CA GLY A 60 4.93 -13.28 0.02
C GLY A 60 3.54 -12.67 -0.14
N HIS A 61 2.48 -13.38 0.27
CA HIS A 61 1.12 -12.85 0.25
C HIS A 61 0.97 -11.68 1.25
N HIS A 62 1.50 -11.84 2.46
CA HIS A 62 1.48 -10.80 3.50
C HIS A 62 2.28 -9.56 3.11
N LEU A 63 3.42 -9.73 2.46
CA LEU A 63 4.21 -8.63 1.89
C LEU A 63 3.48 -7.95 0.75
N GLY A 64 2.88 -8.69 -0.18
CA GLY A 64 2.08 -8.13 -1.27
C GLY A 64 0.90 -7.30 -0.77
N GLN A 65 0.19 -7.78 0.25
CA GLN A 65 -0.90 -7.03 0.89
C GLN A 65 -0.40 -5.77 1.59
N THR A 66 0.75 -5.82 2.25
CA THR A 66 1.39 -4.66 2.89
C THR A 66 1.87 -3.66 1.84
N MET A 67 2.38 -4.12 0.69
CA MET A 67 2.81 -3.24 -0.39
C MET A 67 1.64 -2.52 -1.08
N LEU A 68 0.51 -3.21 -1.27
CA LEU A 68 -0.67 -2.61 -1.91
C LEU A 68 -1.43 -1.66 -0.98
N TYR A 69 -1.59 -2.03 0.29
CA TYR A 69 -2.51 -1.35 1.21
C TYR A 69 -1.84 -0.69 2.41
N GLY A 70 -0.53 -0.85 2.58
CA GLY A 70 0.24 -0.35 3.72
C GLY A 70 -0.25 -0.86 5.08
N VAL A 71 0.12 -0.13 6.14
CA VAL A 71 -0.36 -0.34 7.52
C VAL A 71 -1.87 -0.20 7.69
N VAL A 72 -2.59 0.36 6.70
CA VAL A 72 -4.06 0.45 6.72
C VAL A 72 -4.70 -0.95 6.81
N HIS A 73 -4.05 -1.97 6.26
CA HIS A 73 -4.49 -3.35 6.45
C HIS A 73 -4.35 -3.79 7.92
N LEU A 74 -3.17 -3.60 8.52
CA LEU A 74 -2.88 -3.96 9.91
C LEU A 74 -3.79 -3.23 10.90
N ARG A 75 -4.06 -1.93 10.69
CA ARG A 75 -5.01 -1.16 11.51
C ARG A 75 -6.44 -1.63 11.32
N SER A 76 -6.87 -2.00 10.11
CA SER A 76 -8.23 -2.53 9.91
C SER A 76 -8.46 -3.86 10.64
N VAL A 77 -7.43 -4.70 10.74
CA VAL A 77 -7.47 -5.97 11.48
C VAL A 77 -7.44 -5.73 13.00
N GLN A 78 -6.58 -4.84 13.50
CA GLN A 78 -6.53 -4.49 14.93
C GLN A 78 -7.82 -3.81 15.42
N SER A 79 -8.39 -2.90 14.63
CA SER A 79 -9.65 -2.24 14.98
C SER A 79 -10.84 -3.20 14.93
N ALA A 80 -10.78 -4.26 14.12
CA ALA A 80 -11.81 -5.32 14.14
C ALA A 80 -11.65 -6.24 15.35
N ALA A 81 -10.42 -6.64 15.70
CA ALA A 81 -10.14 -7.50 16.85
C ALA A 81 -10.37 -6.81 18.21
N ALA A 82 -10.25 -5.47 18.30
CA ALA A 82 -10.53 -4.71 19.51
C ALA A 82 -12.03 -4.45 19.77
N ARG A 83 -12.91 -4.86 18.84
CA ARG A 83 -14.38 -4.72 18.95
C ARG A 83 -15.12 -6.04 19.17
N SER A 84 -14.39 -7.13 19.40
CA SER A 84 -14.88 -8.48 19.72
C SER A 84 -14.37 -8.90 21.09
#